data_AF-A0A2Z6D4Y0-F1
#
_entry.id   AF-A0A2Z6D4Y0-F1
#
_cell.length_a   1.000
_cell.length_b   1.000
_cell.length_c   1.000
_cell.angle_alpha   90.00
_cell.angle_beta   90.00
_cell.angle_gamma   90.00
#
_symmetry.space_group_name_H-M   'P 1'
#
loop_
_entity.id
_entity.type
_entity.pdbx_description
1 polymer ?
#
loop_
_entity_poly.entity_id
_entity_poly.type
_entity_poly.pdbx_seq_one_letter_code
_entity_poly.pdbx_strand_id
1 'polypeptide(L)'
;MRSIFNKTNLYFINNCNQLTPLPSWAIFFINVGHWLAQAEIQKNRLVLGLAIPTRNYAAALAALGVVQARANSPIDRINSNRYFEQLCKLPKGTPVVFYDCNRRYKGIYQGIDETCGERRLRIQRENKSSGGLTNLVSVKQSHNVAIAHKPNISLPKKQSGRPIIIHNEFIDGVIGKHNTSEFITKTRLDCALIGRINTLKHEILEIPFASFSSSKSKTGYLQDILRVRNFLSEGQAYRSEILSSQVSEPPQTSGGLVPHVTIFDGATGFLKWRDDWRTSHWIILLERTEPHFKEAVEIIDNDYINRHNWEEIQNIIPAPSGVEMVVYQEFCQ
;
A
#
# COMPACT_ATOMS: atom_id res chain seq x y z
N MET A 1 23.78 -18.14 12.39
CA MET A 1 22.52 -17.40 12.52
C MET A 1 22.61 -16.19 11.59
N ARG A 2 22.02 -16.24 10.38
CA ARG A 2 22.00 -15.07 9.49
C ARG A 2 21.17 -13.99 10.21
N SER A 3 21.65 -12.73 10.21
CA SER A 3 20.88 -11.60 10.74
C SER A 3 19.51 -11.57 10.06
N ILE A 4 18.46 -11.95 10.79
CA ILE A 4 17.06 -11.90 10.31
C ILE A 4 16.64 -10.44 10.07
N PHE A 5 17.33 -9.50 10.69
CA PHE A 5 17.10 -8.07 10.53
C PHE A 5 17.83 -7.54 9.30
N ASN A 6 17.06 -7.07 8.32
CA ASN A 6 17.61 -6.22 7.27
C ASN A 6 18.03 -4.90 7.92
N LYS A 7 19.29 -4.50 7.75
CA LYS A 7 19.70 -3.13 8.08
C LYS A 7 18.90 -2.18 7.21
N THR A 8 18.12 -1.31 7.84
CA THR A 8 17.42 -0.25 7.11
C THR A 8 18.43 0.88 6.86
N ASN A 9 18.40 1.49 5.68
CA ASN A 9 19.18 2.70 5.39
C ASN A 9 18.45 3.97 5.83
N LEU A 10 17.45 3.85 6.70
CA LEU A 10 16.54 4.92 7.08
C LEU A 10 16.96 5.53 8.43
N TYR A 11 16.86 6.85 8.54
CA TYR A 11 17.25 7.64 9.71
C TYR A 11 16.17 8.67 10.01
N PHE A 12 15.98 8.99 11.30
CA PHE A 12 15.19 10.15 11.71
C PHE A 12 16.00 11.43 11.57
N ILE A 13 15.34 12.52 11.20
CA ILE A 13 15.88 13.87 11.33
C ILE A 13 15.29 14.45 12.61
N ASN A 14 16.12 14.69 13.62
CA ASN A 14 15.66 15.28 14.88
C ASN A 14 15.40 16.79 14.73
N ASN A 15 14.85 17.42 15.78
CA ASN A 15 14.54 18.86 15.79
C ASN A 15 15.77 19.78 15.58
N CYS A 16 16.99 19.24 15.73
CA CYS A 16 18.25 19.95 15.47
C CYS A 16 18.80 19.66 14.06
N ASN A 17 18.01 19.07 13.17
CA ASN A 17 18.41 18.61 11.83
C ASN A 17 19.56 17.58 11.82
N GLN A 18 19.75 16.85 12.92
CA GLN A 18 20.75 15.79 12.99
C GLN A 18 20.14 14.44 12.62
N LEU A 19 20.93 13.65 11.91
CA LEU A 19 20.56 12.30 11.49
C LEU A 19 20.77 11.32 12.63
N THR A 20 19.69 10.69 13.07
CA THR A 20 19.72 9.69 14.14
C THR A 20 19.27 8.34 13.57
N PRO A 21 20.01 7.23 13.81
CA PRO A 21 19.57 5.91 13.42
C PRO A 21 18.18 5.60 13.97
N LEU A 22 17.39 4.80 13.25
CA LEU A 22 16.12 4.33 13.79
C LEU A 22 16.36 3.53 15.09
N PRO A 23 15.54 3.75 16.13
CA PRO A 23 15.59 2.93 17.32
C PRO A 23 15.20 1.48 17.00
N SER A 24 15.63 0.53 17.84
CA SER A 24 15.40 -0.91 17.62
C SER A 24 13.92 -1.27 17.49
N TRP A 25 13.03 -0.63 18.25
CA TRP A 25 11.58 -0.85 18.17
C TRP A 25 11.01 -0.43 16.80
N ALA A 26 11.54 0.63 16.18
CA ALA A 26 11.08 1.07 14.85
C ALA A 26 11.54 0.08 13.78
N ILE A 27 12.78 -0.40 13.90
CA ILE A 27 13.34 -1.46 13.05
C ILE A 27 12.52 -2.75 13.19
N PHE A 28 12.08 -3.08 14.39
CA PHE A 28 11.22 -4.24 14.64
C PHE A 28 9.92 -4.17 13.82
N PHE A 29 9.17 -3.07 13.87
CA PHE A 29 7.92 -2.95 13.11
C PHE A 29 8.13 -3.01 11.60
N ILE A 30 9.20 -2.37 11.08
CA ILE A 30 9.57 -2.49 9.66
C ILE A 30 9.83 -3.95 9.30
N ASN A 31 10.61 -4.68 10.09
CA ASN A 31 10.92 -6.07 9.79
C ASN A 31 9.69 -6.97 9.90
N VAL A 32 8.81 -6.74 10.88
CA VAL A 32 7.52 -7.44 11.01
C VAL A 32 6.68 -7.30 9.75
N GLY A 33 6.51 -6.06 9.26
CA GLY A 33 5.77 -5.82 8.03
C GLY A 33 6.42 -6.48 6.81
N HIS A 34 7.75 -6.41 6.74
CA HIS A 34 8.52 -7.04 5.67
C HIS A 34 8.36 -8.55 5.65
N TRP A 35 8.52 -9.21 6.80
CA TRP A 35 8.40 -10.66 6.96
C TRP A 35 7.00 -11.14 6.62
N LEU A 36 5.96 -10.50 7.15
CA LEU A 36 4.58 -10.90 6.89
C LEU A 36 4.23 -10.79 5.40
N ALA A 37 4.75 -9.76 4.72
CA ALA A 37 4.49 -9.52 3.30
C ALA A 37 5.28 -10.43 2.33
N GLN A 38 6.21 -11.23 2.85
CA GLN A 38 6.87 -12.29 2.09
C GLN A 38 6.06 -13.58 2.09
N ALA A 39 5.13 -13.74 3.04
CA ALA A 39 4.26 -14.91 3.06
C ALA A 39 3.30 -14.90 1.87
N GLU A 40 3.03 -16.09 1.33
CA GLU A 40 2.07 -16.22 0.26
C GLU A 40 0.65 -16.35 0.81
N ILE A 41 -0.24 -15.47 0.36
CA ILE A 41 -1.68 -15.66 0.56
C ILE A 41 -2.12 -16.73 -0.45
N GLN A 42 -2.17 -17.98 0.01
CA GLN A 42 -2.80 -19.07 -0.72
C GLN A 42 -4.15 -19.39 -0.06
N LYS A 43 -4.28 -20.57 0.55
CA LYS A 43 -5.45 -20.95 1.35
C LYS A 43 -5.41 -20.38 2.77
N ASN A 44 -4.21 -20.06 3.26
CA ASN A 44 -3.98 -19.62 4.62
C ASN A 44 -3.50 -18.17 4.64
N ARG A 45 -3.90 -17.45 5.67
CA ARG A 45 -3.39 -16.12 6.02
C ARG A 45 -2.65 -16.19 7.35
N LEU A 46 -1.58 -15.41 7.47
CA LEU A 46 -0.93 -15.15 8.75
C LEU A 46 -1.66 -14.03 9.49
N VAL A 47 -1.84 -14.24 10.79
CA VAL A 47 -2.34 -13.24 11.74
C VAL A 47 -1.26 -13.01 12.79
N LEU A 48 -0.87 -11.76 12.94
CA LEU A 48 0.08 -11.29 13.93
C LEU A 48 -0.61 -10.29 14.86
N GLY A 49 -0.75 -10.66 16.13
CA GLY A 49 -1.21 -9.77 17.20
C GLY A 49 -0.04 -9.26 18.03
N LEU A 50 -0.01 -7.96 18.29
CA LEU A 50 1.03 -7.29 19.07
C LEU A 50 0.40 -6.40 20.14
N ALA A 51 0.68 -6.70 21.41
CA ALA A 51 0.37 -5.79 22.52
C ALA A 51 1.61 -4.94 22.84
N ILE A 52 1.52 -3.65 22.52
CA ILE A 52 2.64 -2.72 22.48
C ILE A 52 2.52 -1.63 23.57
N PRO A 53 3.65 -1.15 24.11
CA PRO A 53 3.64 -0.14 25.16
C PRO A 53 3.24 1.24 24.63
N THR A 54 3.54 1.52 23.37
CA THR A 54 3.12 2.73 22.67
C THR A 54 2.81 2.43 21.22
N ARG A 55 1.76 3.08 20.74
CA ARG A 55 1.27 3.03 19.36
C ARG A 55 2.14 3.76 18.34
N ASN A 56 2.76 4.85 18.77
CA ASN A 56 3.26 5.87 17.84
C ASN A 56 4.14 5.28 16.74
N TYR A 57 3.78 5.55 15.49
CA TYR A 57 4.46 5.09 14.27
C TYR A 57 4.44 3.58 14.00
N ALA A 58 3.94 2.73 14.90
CA ALA A 58 4.01 1.29 14.75
C ALA A 58 3.33 0.84 13.44
N ALA A 59 2.14 1.37 13.15
CA ALA A 59 1.37 1.05 11.95
C ALA A 59 2.04 1.57 10.67
N ALA A 60 2.52 2.81 10.68
CA ALA A 60 3.19 3.43 9.53
C ALA A 60 4.51 2.74 9.19
N LEU A 61 5.29 2.35 10.21
CA LEU A 61 6.56 1.63 10.05
C LEU A 61 6.35 0.17 9.64
N ALA A 62 5.33 -0.51 10.16
CA ALA A 62 4.93 -1.83 9.67
C ALA A 62 4.50 -1.77 8.21
N ALA A 63 3.69 -0.77 7.83
CA ALA A 63 3.29 -0.55 6.44
C ALA A 63 4.51 -0.31 5.53
N LEU A 64 5.53 0.42 6.01
CA LEU A 64 6.77 0.64 5.27
C LEU A 64 7.45 -0.70 4.97
N GLY A 65 7.57 -1.56 5.97
CA GLY A 65 8.09 -2.92 5.82
C GLY A 65 7.36 -3.73 4.74
N VAL A 66 6.02 -3.71 4.79
CA VAL A 66 5.18 -4.38 3.80
C VAL A 66 5.47 -3.85 2.40
N VAL A 67 5.43 -2.53 2.21
CA VAL A 67 5.65 -1.90 0.90
C VAL A 67 7.06 -2.19 0.38
N GLN A 68 8.09 -2.20 1.25
CA GLN A 68 9.47 -2.54 0.86
C GLN A 68 9.60 -4.00 0.38
N ALA A 69 9.04 -4.97 1.11
CA ALA A 69 9.07 -6.38 0.70
C ALA A 69 8.37 -6.58 -0.65
N ARG A 70 7.20 -5.95 -0.80
CA ARG A 70 6.39 -6.08 -1.99
C ARG A 70 6.98 -5.33 -3.17
N ALA A 71 7.65 -4.19 -2.98
CA ALA A 71 8.29 -3.44 -4.05
C ALA A 71 9.32 -4.27 -4.83
N ASN A 72 9.95 -5.24 -4.17
CA ASN A 72 10.92 -6.15 -4.78
C ASN A 72 10.29 -7.44 -5.32
N SER A 73 8.98 -7.62 -5.15
CA SER A 73 8.25 -8.80 -5.61
C SER A 73 7.61 -8.56 -6.98
N PRO A 74 7.75 -9.48 -7.95
CA PRO A 74 7.13 -9.36 -9.26
C PRO A 74 5.63 -9.07 -9.18
N ILE A 75 5.15 -8.16 -10.02
CA ILE A 75 3.74 -7.71 -10.05
C ILE A 75 2.80 -8.77 -10.64
N ASP A 76 3.31 -9.92 -11.07
CA ASP A 76 2.57 -11.00 -11.73
C ASP A 76 1.30 -11.48 -10.99
N ARG A 77 1.11 -11.09 -9.72
CA ARG A 77 -0.09 -11.35 -8.90
C ARG A 77 -1.17 -10.27 -8.89
N ILE A 78 -1.00 -9.08 -9.47
CA ILE A 78 -2.20 -8.28 -9.77
C ILE A 78 -2.91 -9.05 -10.86
N ASN A 79 -4.10 -9.57 -10.55
CA ASN A 79 -4.99 -10.16 -11.53
C ASN A 79 -5.38 -9.05 -12.52
N SER A 80 -4.47 -8.75 -13.46
CA SER A 80 -4.57 -7.67 -14.43
C SER A 80 -5.84 -7.84 -15.26
N ASN A 81 -6.30 -9.08 -15.40
CA ASN A 81 -7.62 -9.41 -15.93
C ASN A 81 -8.73 -8.82 -15.08
N ARG A 82 -8.76 -9.02 -13.76
CA ARG A 82 -9.82 -8.48 -12.88
C ARG A 82 -9.90 -6.95 -12.95
N TYR A 83 -8.76 -6.25 -12.88
CA TYR A 83 -8.75 -4.78 -12.99
C TYR A 83 -9.14 -4.32 -14.39
N PHE A 84 -8.64 -4.98 -15.43
CA PHE A 84 -9.05 -4.72 -16.81
C PHE A 84 -10.56 -4.93 -17.01
N GLU A 85 -11.14 -5.99 -16.45
CA GLU A 85 -12.58 -6.24 -16.51
C GLU A 85 -13.38 -5.16 -15.77
N GLN A 86 -12.87 -4.60 -14.67
CA GLN A 86 -13.49 -3.45 -14.01
C GLN A 86 -13.46 -2.22 -14.92
N LEU A 87 -12.33 -1.93 -15.56
CA LEU A 87 -12.22 -0.82 -16.50
C LEU A 87 -13.11 -1.02 -17.73
N CYS A 88 -13.31 -2.26 -18.17
CA CYS A 88 -14.23 -2.62 -19.26
C CYS A 88 -15.70 -2.34 -18.94
N LYS A 89 -16.08 -2.34 -17.65
CA LYS A 89 -17.44 -2.05 -17.19
C LYS A 89 -17.73 -0.55 -17.07
N LEU A 90 -16.74 0.32 -17.30
CA LEU A 90 -16.94 1.76 -17.18
C LEU A 90 -17.85 2.29 -18.29
N PRO A 91 -18.74 3.25 -18.00
CA PRO A 91 -19.49 3.95 -19.04
C PRO A 91 -18.54 4.67 -20.01
N LYS A 92 -18.86 4.64 -21.32
CA LYS A 92 -18.19 5.49 -22.30
C LYS A 92 -18.33 6.96 -21.89
N GLY A 93 -17.26 7.73 -22.01
CA GLY A 93 -17.19 9.10 -21.52
C GLY A 93 -16.56 9.23 -20.14
N THR A 94 -16.32 8.12 -19.42
CA THR A 94 -15.70 8.16 -18.08
C THR A 94 -14.31 8.82 -18.16
N PRO A 95 -14.07 9.90 -17.38
CA PRO A 95 -12.76 10.49 -17.25
C PRO A 95 -11.75 9.52 -16.63
N VAL A 96 -10.58 9.42 -17.25
CA VAL A 96 -9.47 8.60 -16.79
C VAL A 96 -8.17 9.39 -16.82
N VAL A 97 -7.19 8.87 -16.10
CA VAL A 97 -5.79 9.26 -16.17
C VAL A 97 -5.03 8.11 -16.81
N PHE A 98 -4.25 8.40 -17.85
CA PHE A 98 -3.46 7.43 -18.58
C PHE A 98 -1.98 7.71 -18.40
N TYR A 99 -1.19 6.67 -18.13
CA TYR A 99 0.24 6.73 -17.90
C TYR A 99 0.98 6.07 -19.07
N ASP A 100 1.90 6.81 -19.68
CA ASP A 100 2.71 6.31 -20.79
C ASP A 100 4.08 6.97 -20.78
N CYS A 101 5.14 6.18 -20.92
CA CYS A 101 6.54 6.65 -20.97
C CYS A 101 6.85 7.75 -19.94
N ASN A 102 6.54 7.51 -18.66
CA ASN A 102 6.80 8.45 -17.55
C ASN A 102 6.03 9.78 -17.64
N ARG A 103 4.96 9.82 -18.42
CA ARG A 103 4.10 10.97 -18.57
C ARG A 103 2.68 10.61 -18.20
N ARG A 104 2.03 11.59 -17.59
CA ARG A 104 0.63 11.55 -17.20
C ARG A 104 -0.22 12.27 -18.23
N TYR A 105 -1.25 11.58 -18.69
CA TYR A 105 -2.23 12.05 -19.65
C TYR A 105 -3.62 12.12 -19.03
N LYS A 106 -4.42 13.10 -19.46
CA LYS A 106 -5.85 13.09 -19.20
C LYS A 106 -6.49 12.33 -20.36
N GLY A 107 -7.49 11.52 -20.06
CA GLY A 107 -8.14 10.73 -21.08
C GLY A 107 -9.63 10.54 -20.82
N ILE A 108 -10.36 10.22 -21.86
CA ILE A 108 -11.76 9.81 -21.79
C ILE A 108 -11.85 8.38 -22.29
N TYR A 109 -12.43 7.50 -21.47
CA TYR A 109 -12.69 6.12 -21.86
C TYR A 109 -13.73 6.06 -22.99
N GLN A 110 -13.39 5.42 -24.12
CA GLN A 110 -14.24 5.29 -25.30
C GLN A 110 -14.84 3.89 -25.49
N GLY A 111 -14.56 2.96 -24.58
CA GLY A 111 -15.00 1.57 -24.66
C GLY A 111 -13.85 0.60 -24.93
N ILE A 112 -14.24 -0.61 -25.35
CA ILE A 112 -13.34 -1.70 -25.68
C ILE A 112 -13.14 -1.73 -27.19
N ASP A 113 -11.90 -1.99 -27.60
CA ASP A 113 -11.49 -2.30 -28.95
C ASP A 113 -11.07 -3.78 -28.99
N GLU A 114 -11.66 -4.56 -29.89
CA GLU A 114 -11.37 -6.01 -30.03
C GLU A 114 -10.65 -6.31 -31.35
N THR A 115 -10.03 -5.30 -31.96
CA THR A 115 -9.29 -5.51 -33.22
C THR A 115 -8.06 -6.37 -32.99
N CYS A 116 -7.71 -7.18 -33.99
CA CYS A 116 -6.55 -8.09 -33.94
C CYS A 116 -6.61 -9.17 -32.84
N GLY A 117 -7.81 -9.57 -32.40
CA GLY A 117 -8.01 -10.71 -31.51
C GLY A 117 -7.60 -10.48 -30.05
N GLU A 118 -7.34 -9.23 -29.66
CA GLU A 118 -7.03 -8.86 -28.28
C GLU A 118 -7.97 -7.73 -27.82
N ARG A 119 -8.57 -7.88 -26.63
CA ARG A 119 -9.37 -6.83 -26.00
C ARG A 119 -8.44 -5.73 -25.47
N ARG A 120 -8.68 -4.48 -25.87
CA ARG A 120 -7.93 -3.29 -25.47
C ARG A 120 -8.87 -2.17 -25.04
N LEU A 121 -8.48 -1.39 -24.03
CA LEU A 121 -9.22 -0.18 -23.66
C LEU A 121 -8.87 0.94 -24.65
N ARG A 122 -9.86 1.64 -25.18
CA ARG A 122 -9.66 2.80 -26.05
C ARG A 122 -9.75 4.08 -25.23
N ILE A 123 -8.65 4.80 -25.09
CA ILE A 123 -8.55 6.04 -24.30
C ILE A 123 -8.30 7.23 -25.22
N GLN A 124 -9.25 8.17 -25.31
CA GLN A 124 -9.09 9.41 -26.06
C GLN A 124 -8.32 10.44 -25.24
N ARG A 125 -7.26 11.04 -25.78
CA ARG A 125 -6.42 12.04 -25.08
C ARG A 125 -6.54 13.46 -25.59
N GLU A 126 -6.97 13.60 -26.83
CA GLU A 126 -7.14 14.90 -27.48
C GLU A 126 -8.61 15.13 -27.80
N ASN A 127 -9.03 16.38 -27.91
CA ASN A 127 -10.40 16.67 -28.29
C ASN A 127 -10.70 16.14 -29.71
N LYS A 128 -11.98 15.94 -30.05
CA LYS A 128 -12.37 15.44 -31.38
C LYS A 128 -12.04 16.44 -32.51
N SER A 129 -12.05 17.74 -32.23
CA SER A 129 -11.78 18.77 -33.23
C SER A 129 -10.30 18.92 -33.62
N SER A 130 -9.39 18.28 -32.90
CA SER A 130 -7.95 18.24 -33.18
C SER A 130 -7.46 16.89 -33.67
N GLY A 131 -8.37 16.00 -34.08
CA GLY A 131 -8.04 14.65 -34.59
C GLY A 131 -8.38 13.53 -33.62
N GLY A 132 -8.68 13.83 -32.35
CA GLY A 132 -9.21 12.86 -31.40
C GLY A 132 -8.27 11.70 -31.12
N LEU A 133 -6.95 11.97 -30.98
CA LEU A 133 -5.94 10.94 -30.74
C LEU A 133 -6.38 9.96 -29.64
N THR A 134 -6.36 8.67 -29.96
CA THR A 134 -6.68 7.58 -29.04
C THR A 134 -5.48 6.68 -28.82
N ASN A 135 -5.33 6.19 -27.59
CA ASN A 135 -4.42 5.11 -27.25
C ASN A 135 -5.23 3.83 -27.01
N LEU A 136 -4.70 2.71 -27.50
CA LEU A 136 -5.18 1.37 -27.17
C LEU A 136 -4.31 0.80 -26.06
N VAL A 137 -4.95 0.40 -24.96
CA VAL A 137 -4.27 -0.12 -23.76
C VAL A 137 -4.61 -1.59 -23.62
N SER A 138 -3.61 -2.47 -23.71
CA SER A 138 -3.80 -3.91 -23.53
C SER A 138 -4.11 -4.28 -22.09
N VAL A 139 -4.54 -5.53 -21.88
CA VAL A 139 -4.74 -6.10 -20.54
C VAL A 139 -3.49 -5.93 -19.66
N LYS A 140 -2.31 -6.19 -20.22
CA LYS A 140 -1.02 -6.05 -19.53
C LYS A 140 -0.72 -4.61 -19.12
N GLN A 141 -1.24 -3.63 -19.84
CA GLN A 141 -1.04 -2.19 -19.59
C GLN A 141 -2.20 -1.56 -18.82
N SER A 142 -3.24 -2.32 -18.46
CA SER A 142 -4.45 -1.80 -17.80
C SER A 142 -4.15 -1.02 -16.53
N HIS A 143 -3.12 -1.41 -15.78
CA HIS A 143 -2.64 -0.74 -14.57
C HIS A 143 -2.15 0.70 -14.80
N ASN A 144 -1.87 1.09 -16.05
CA ASN A 144 -1.52 2.45 -16.45
C ASN A 144 -2.76 3.35 -16.63
N VAL A 145 -3.96 2.83 -16.43
CA VAL A 145 -5.21 3.59 -16.48
C VAL A 145 -5.80 3.66 -15.08
N ALA A 146 -6.13 4.86 -14.63
CA ALA A 146 -6.84 5.10 -13.37
C ALA A 146 -8.09 5.94 -13.62
N ILE A 147 -9.18 5.65 -12.92
CA ILE A 147 -10.41 6.45 -13.00
C ILE A 147 -10.15 7.82 -12.37
N ALA A 148 -10.52 8.90 -13.05
CA ALA A 148 -10.42 10.24 -12.50
C ALA A 148 -11.56 10.46 -11.48
N HIS A 149 -11.27 11.13 -10.36
CA HIS A 149 -12.26 11.61 -9.41
C HIS A 149 -13.15 12.70 -9.97
N LYS A 150 -12.64 13.55 -10.88
CA LYS A 150 -13.46 14.59 -11.48
C LYS A 150 -14.37 14.01 -12.57
N PRO A 151 -15.71 14.09 -12.41
CA PRO A 151 -16.66 13.49 -13.36
C PRO A 151 -16.67 14.19 -14.72
N ASN A 152 -16.19 15.44 -14.79
CA ASN A 152 -16.12 16.21 -16.02
C ASN A 152 -14.69 16.71 -16.23
N ILE A 153 -14.08 16.33 -17.36
CA ILE A 153 -12.80 16.85 -17.80
C ILE A 153 -12.91 17.36 -19.24
N SER A 154 -12.24 18.47 -19.53
CA SER A 154 -12.02 18.92 -20.91
C SER A 154 -10.66 18.44 -21.38
N LEU A 155 -10.62 17.79 -22.55
CA LEU A 155 -9.39 17.37 -23.20
C LEU A 155 -8.79 18.54 -24.00
N PRO A 156 -7.47 18.78 -23.90
CA PRO A 156 -6.81 19.79 -24.71
C PRO A 156 -6.75 19.38 -26.18
N LYS A 157 -6.46 20.35 -27.08
CA LYS A 157 -6.23 20.07 -28.52
C LYS A 157 -4.99 19.20 -28.75
N LYS A 158 -3.93 19.42 -27.95
CA LYS A 158 -2.71 18.63 -27.95
C LYS A 158 -2.25 18.43 -26.51
N GLN A 159 -1.82 17.22 -26.17
CA GLN A 159 -1.29 16.93 -24.84
C GLN A 159 0.12 16.33 -24.92
N SER A 160 1.11 17.11 -24.49
CA SER A 160 2.50 16.63 -24.32
C SER A 160 2.63 15.66 -23.14
N GLY A 161 1.71 15.71 -22.18
CA GLY A 161 1.74 14.93 -20.95
C GLY A 161 2.55 15.62 -19.87
N ARG A 162 2.11 15.49 -18.61
CA ARG A 162 2.87 16.03 -17.49
C ARG A 162 3.94 15.01 -17.10
N PRO A 163 5.22 15.39 -16.98
CA PRO A 163 6.23 14.46 -16.50
C PRO A 163 5.81 13.98 -15.10
N ILE A 164 5.88 12.67 -14.89
CA ILE A 164 5.85 12.09 -13.57
C ILE A 164 7.26 12.32 -13.03
N ILE A 165 7.40 13.07 -11.94
CA ILE A 165 8.70 13.22 -11.28
C ILE A 165 9.03 11.86 -10.66
N ILE A 166 9.96 11.14 -11.28
CA ILE A 166 10.32 9.75 -10.96
C ILE A 166 11.62 9.67 -10.15
N HIS A 167 12.40 10.75 -10.12
CA HIS A 167 13.66 10.76 -9.39
C HIS A 167 13.44 11.31 -8.00
N ASN A 168 12.97 10.42 -7.12
CA ASN A 168 13.09 10.65 -5.69
C ASN A 168 14.27 9.81 -5.20
N GLU A 169 15.45 10.43 -5.11
CA GLU A 169 16.68 9.77 -4.64
C GLU A 169 16.51 9.17 -3.23
N PHE A 170 15.56 9.70 -2.44
CA PHE A 170 15.16 9.10 -1.17
C PHE A 170 14.46 7.74 -1.38
N ILE A 171 13.52 7.63 -2.32
CA ILE A 171 12.88 6.35 -2.67
C ILE A 171 13.94 5.35 -3.12
N ASP A 172 14.85 5.76 -4.01
CA ASP A 172 15.94 4.90 -4.49
C ASP A 172 16.81 4.35 -3.34
N GLY A 173 17.07 5.16 -2.31
CA GLY A 173 17.85 4.75 -1.14
C GLY A 173 17.13 3.75 -0.23
N VAL A 174 15.79 3.66 -0.32
CA VAL A 174 14.96 2.86 0.60
C VAL A 174 14.40 1.59 -0.07
N ILE A 175 14.01 1.64 -1.34
CA ILE A 175 13.49 0.47 -2.09
C ILE A 175 14.45 -0.07 -3.15
N GLY A 176 15.48 0.70 -3.51
CA GLY A 176 16.46 0.33 -4.54
C GLY A 176 16.11 0.84 -5.94
N LYS A 177 17.12 1.37 -6.64
CA LYS A 177 17.00 2.05 -7.94
C LYS A 177 16.29 1.26 -9.05
N HIS A 178 16.44 -0.06 -9.07
CA HIS A 178 15.90 -0.90 -10.15
C HIS A 178 14.37 -1.01 -10.13
N ASN A 179 13.73 -0.74 -8.98
CA ASN A 179 12.28 -0.90 -8.82
C ASN A 179 11.52 0.43 -8.81
N THR A 180 12.20 1.57 -8.71
CA THR A 180 11.56 2.89 -8.51
C THR A 180 10.60 3.30 -9.62
N SER A 181 10.93 3.03 -10.88
CA SER A 181 10.06 3.42 -12.02
C SER A 181 8.73 2.68 -11.97
N GLU A 182 8.76 1.35 -11.82
CA GLU A 182 7.56 0.53 -11.68
C GLU A 182 6.79 0.87 -10.40
N PHE A 183 7.54 1.10 -9.32
CA PHE A 183 7.01 1.50 -8.04
C PHE A 183 6.10 2.74 -8.11
N ILE A 184 6.56 3.78 -8.80
CA ILE A 184 5.91 5.08 -8.92
C ILE A 184 4.78 5.09 -9.97
N THR A 185 4.83 4.20 -10.96
CA THR A 185 3.91 4.22 -12.11
C THR A 185 2.77 3.22 -12.00
N LYS A 186 2.97 2.07 -11.32
CA LYS A 186 1.96 1.02 -11.24
C LYS A 186 1.24 1.01 -9.89
N THR A 187 -0.09 1.01 -9.93
CA THR A 187 -0.91 0.86 -8.73
C THR A 187 -0.89 -0.59 -8.27
N ARG A 188 -0.69 -0.81 -6.97
CA ARG A 188 -0.88 -2.12 -6.32
C ARG A 188 -1.25 -1.88 -4.87
N LEU A 189 -2.32 -2.47 -4.36
CA LEU A 189 -2.65 -2.33 -2.95
C LEU A 189 -1.84 -3.35 -2.14
N ASP A 190 -0.68 -2.92 -1.62
CA ASP A 190 0.20 -3.75 -0.80
C ASP A 190 -0.30 -3.84 0.63
N CYS A 191 -0.78 -2.73 1.19
CA CYS A 191 -1.44 -2.75 2.50
C CYS A 191 -2.59 -1.77 2.65
N ALA A 192 -3.50 -2.09 3.57
CA ALA A 192 -4.52 -1.17 4.07
C ALA A 192 -4.27 -0.91 5.56
N LEU A 193 -4.32 0.34 5.99
CA LEU A 193 -4.19 0.73 7.40
C LEU A 193 -5.57 1.15 7.92
N ILE A 194 -6.06 0.50 8.97
CA ILE A 194 -7.36 0.78 9.59
C ILE A 194 -7.10 1.43 10.95
N GLY A 195 -7.42 2.72 11.08
CA GLY A 195 -7.12 3.47 12.29
C GLY A 195 -7.61 4.92 12.28
N ARG A 196 -7.02 5.75 13.14
CA ARG A 196 -7.35 7.18 13.21
C ARG A 196 -6.61 7.95 12.11
N ILE A 197 -7.35 8.41 11.10
CA ILE A 197 -6.79 9.07 9.91
C ILE A 197 -5.86 10.23 10.28
N ASN A 198 -6.25 11.10 11.21
CA ASN A 198 -5.45 12.28 11.55
C ASN A 198 -4.11 11.90 12.20
N THR A 199 -4.06 10.86 13.03
CA THR A 199 -2.80 10.38 13.61
C THR A 199 -1.90 9.82 12.52
N LEU A 200 -2.41 8.87 11.73
CA LEU A 200 -1.63 8.26 10.64
C LEU A 200 -1.17 9.32 9.63
N LYS A 201 -2.00 10.31 9.33
CA LYS A 201 -1.65 11.44 8.46
C LYS A 201 -0.45 12.22 9.00
N HIS A 202 -0.46 12.57 10.28
CA HIS A 202 0.65 13.27 10.93
C HIS A 202 1.93 12.44 10.86
N GLU A 203 1.86 11.16 11.25
CA GLU A 203 3.01 10.24 11.24
C GLU A 203 3.63 10.07 9.85
N ILE A 204 2.79 10.07 8.81
CA ILE A 204 3.20 9.75 7.44
C ILE A 204 3.67 10.99 6.65
N LEU A 205 3.08 12.15 6.91
CA LEU A 205 3.31 13.38 6.11
C LEU A 205 4.23 14.40 6.78
N GLU A 206 4.29 14.45 8.11
CA GLU A 206 4.91 15.59 8.79
C GLU A 206 6.34 15.31 9.26
N ILE A 207 6.72 14.04 9.41
CA ILE A 207 8.03 13.67 9.94
C ILE A 207 9.01 13.35 8.83
N PRO A 208 10.10 14.12 8.70
CA PRO A 208 11.11 13.86 7.69
C PRO A 208 12.04 12.72 8.13
N PHE A 209 12.37 11.89 7.16
CA PHE A 209 13.35 10.83 7.24
C PHE A 209 14.49 11.11 6.28
N ALA A 210 15.62 10.46 6.50
CA ALA A 210 16.73 10.46 5.56
C ALA A 210 17.13 9.04 5.17
N SER A 211 17.51 8.87 3.91
CA SER A 211 18.16 7.67 3.41
C SER A 211 19.62 7.96 3.06
N PHE A 212 20.52 7.04 3.40
CA PHE A 212 21.91 7.11 2.93
C PHE A 212 22.10 6.25 1.67
N SER A 213 22.44 6.91 0.56
CA SER A 213 23.00 6.26 -0.62
C SER A 213 24.29 6.97 -1.00
N SER A 214 25.37 6.22 -1.18
CA SER A 214 26.59 6.68 -1.87
C SER A 214 27.03 8.11 -1.46
N SER A 215 27.37 8.28 -0.18
CA SER A 215 27.95 9.48 0.46
C SER A 215 27.09 10.75 0.66
N LYS A 216 25.83 10.79 0.20
CA LYS A 216 24.91 11.92 0.49
C LYS A 216 23.63 11.43 1.14
N SER A 217 23.19 12.12 2.18
CA SER A 217 21.85 11.92 2.74
C SER A 217 20.82 12.57 1.81
N LYS A 218 19.71 11.86 1.60
CA LYS A 218 18.54 12.35 0.86
C LYS A 218 17.35 12.30 1.79
N THR A 219 16.59 13.37 1.85
CA THR A 219 15.47 13.51 2.76
C THR A 219 14.15 13.26 2.04
N GLY A 220 13.18 12.74 2.78
CA GLY A 220 11.83 12.50 2.30
C GLY A 220 10.91 12.14 3.46
N TYR A 221 9.68 11.75 3.13
CA TYR A 221 8.64 11.39 4.10
C TYR A 221 8.22 9.95 3.91
N LEU A 222 7.55 9.35 4.90
CA LEU A 222 6.98 8.01 4.72
C LEU A 222 6.01 7.97 3.54
N GLN A 223 5.28 9.06 3.26
CA GLN A 223 4.38 9.13 2.10
C GLN A 223 5.08 8.89 0.76
N ASP A 224 6.35 9.25 0.61
CA ASP A 224 7.09 9.01 -0.63
C ASP A 224 7.20 7.51 -0.94
N ILE A 225 7.25 6.69 0.10
CA ILE A 225 7.38 5.24 0.02
C ILE A 225 6.02 4.56 0.19
N LEU A 226 5.28 4.85 1.26
CA LEU A 226 3.96 4.26 1.50
C LEU A 226 2.98 4.55 0.37
N ARG A 227 3.14 5.71 -0.29
CA ARG A 227 2.28 6.16 -1.40
C ARG A 227 0.81 5.96 -1.05
N VAL A 228 0.40 6.50 0.11
CA VAL A 228 -0.97 6.35 0.61
C VAL A 228 -1.90 7.08 -0.33
N ARG A 229 -2.86 6.34 -0.90
CA ARG A 229 -3.84 6.86 -1.86
C ARG A 229 -4.51 8.13 -1.37
N ASN A 230 -4.96 8.15 -0.12
CA ASN A 230 -5.69 9.27 0.50
C ASN A 230 -4.92 10.59 0.48
N PHE A 231 -3.59 10.54 0.39
CA PHE A 231 -2.71 11.71 0.43
C PHE A 231 -2.05 12.00 -0.92
N LEU A 232 -2.30 11.16 -1.93
CA LEU A 232 -1.78 11.38 -3.27
C LEU A 232 -2.72 12.28 -4.09
N SER A 233 -2.12 12.96 -5.06
CA SER A 233 -2.89 13.62 -6.10
C SER A 233 -3.60 12.59 -6.97
N GLU A 234 -4.79 12.96 -7.46
CA GLU A 234 -5.63 12.15 -8.33
C GLU A 234 -4.84 11.42 -9.42
N GLY A 235 -5.13 10.14 -9.62
CA GLY A 235 -4.52 9.28 -10.63
C GLY A 235 -3.16 8.70 -10.26
N GLN A 236 -2.41 9.28 -9.32
CA GLN A 236 -1.10 8.74 -8.97
C GLN A 236 -1.19 7.30 -8.48
N ALA A 237 -0.25 6.46 -8.91
CA ALA A 237 -0.18 5.10 -8.43
C ALA A 237 0.09 5.08 -6.93
N TYR A 238 -0.67 4.24 -6.22
CA TYR A 238 -0.58 4.08 -4.77
C TYR A 238 -0.12 2.67 -4.41
N ARG A 239 0.42 2.55 -3.19
CA ARG A 239 0.85 1.28 -2.59
C ARG A 239 0.05 0.91 -1.34
N SER A 240 -0.57 1.90 -0.72
CA SER A 240 -1.38 1.71 0.48
C SER A 240 -2.62 2.59 0.48
N GLU A 241 -3.55 2.26 1.36
CA GLU A 241 -4.77 3.04 1.60
C GLU A 241 -5.01 3.12 3.11
N ILE A 242 -5.50 4.27 3.59
CA ILE A 242 -5.93 4.45 4.97
C ILE A 242 -7.45 4.47 5.02
N LEU A 243 -7.98 3.70 5.96
CA LEU A 243 -9.39 3.53 6.22
C LEU A 243 -9.68 3.94 7.66
N SER A 244 -10.74 4.72 7.86
CA SER A 244 -11.10 5.20 9.20
C SER A 244 -11.66 4.05 10.03
N SER A 245 -11.24 3.94 11.28
CA SER A 245 -11.93 3.09 12.26
C SER A 245 -13.26 3.68 12.75
N GLN A 246 -13.52 4.97 12.48
CA GLN A 246 -14.63 5.73 13.06
C GLN A 246 -15.88 5.81 12.18
N VAL A 247 -15.83 5.35 10.93
CA VAL A 247 -17.00 5.37 10.04
C VAL A 247 -18.06 4.36 10.47
N SER A 248 -19.33 4.59 10.15
CA SER A 248 -20.44 3.68 10.48
C SER A 248 -20.49 2.45 9.59
N GLU A 249 -20.15 2.60 8.31
CA GLU A 249 -20.22 1.54 7.30
C GLU A 249 -18.88 0.82 7.10
N PRO A 250 -18.87 -0.45 6.67
CA PRO A 250 -17.65 -1.20 6.39
C PRO A 250 -16.75 -0.46 5.41
N PRO A 251 -15.49 -0.18 5.79
CA PRO A 251 -14.58 0.55 4.92
C PRO A 251 -14.25 -0.33 3.71
N GLN A 252 -14.50 0.21 2.52
CA GLN A 252 -14.17 -0.47 1.28
C GLN A 252 -12.88 0.09 0.70
N THR A 253 -12.04 -0.80 0.17
CA THR A 253 -10.89 -0.37 -0.62
C THR A 253 -11.35 0.23 -1.93
N SER A 254 -10.55 1.15 -2.42
CA SER A 254 -10.87 1.75 -3.68
C SER A 254 -10.72 0.77 -4.85
N GLY A 255 -11.80 0.58 -5.60
CA GLY A 255 -11.83 -0.38 -6.71
C GLY A 255 -11.97 -1.84 -6.27
N GLY A 256 -12.27 -2.11 -5.00
CA GLY A 256 -12.42 -3.48 -4.48
C GLY A 256 -11.15 -4.31 -4.58
N LEU A 257 -9.99 -3.66 -4.53
CA LEU A 257 -8.70 -4.34 -4.47
C LEU A 257 -8.52 -4.95 -3.08
N VAL A 258 -8.08 -6.20 -3.01
CA VAL A 258 -7.75 -6.83 -1.73
C VAL A 258 -6.29 -6.49 -1.40
N PRO A 259 -5.99 -5.88 -0.24
CA PRO A 259 -4.63 -5.61 0.18
C PRO A 259 -3.93 -6.93 0.47
N HIS A 260 -2.61 -6.97 0.28
CA HIS A 260 -1.83 -8.12 0.71
C HIS A 260 -1.77 -8.20 2.26
N VAL A 261 -1.61 -7.06 2.93
CA VAL A 261 -1.64 -6.98 4.40
C VAL A 261 -2.64 -5.94 4.88
N THR A 262 -3.52 -6.31 5.80
CA THR A 262 -4.34 -5.34 6.55
C THR A 262 -3.69 -5.08 7.90
N ILE A 263 -3.48 -3.81 8.24
CA ILE A 263 -2.87 -3.36 9.48
C ILE A 263 -3.94 -2.66 10.30
N PHE A 264 -4.30 -3.23 11.44
CA PHE A 264 -5.21 -2.62 12.41
C PHE A 264 -4.39 -1.80 13.41
N ASP A 265 -4.55 -0.49 13.37
CA ASP A 265 -3.93 0.49 14.26
C ASP A 265 -4.90 0.82 15.42
N GLY A 266 -4.99 -0.13 16.36
CA GLY A 266 -5.81 -0.07 17.56
C GLY A 266 -6.98 -1.06 17.60
N ALA A 267 -7.45 -1.31 18.82
CA ALA A 267 -8.52 -2.25 19.15
C ALA A 267 -9.84 -1.92 18.44
N THR A 268 -10.25 -0.64 18.40
CA THR A 268 -11.55 -0.25 17.83
C THR A 268 -11.69 -0.66 16.36
N GLY A 269 -10.65 -0.43 15.55
CA GLY A 269 -10.67 -0.78 14.14
C GLY A 269 -10.68 -2.30 13.94
N PHE A 270 -9.90 -3.02 14.74
CA PHE A 270 -9.84 -4.48 14.72
C PHE A 270 -11.20 -5.10 15.08
N LEU A 271 -11.75 -4.75 16.25
CA LEU A 271 -13.00 -5.30 16.74
C LEU A 271 -14.14 -5.10 15.74
N LYS A 272 -14.18 -3.92 15.12
CA LYS A 272 -15.27 -3.53 14.22
C LYS A 272 -15.18 -4.18 12.84
N TRP A 273 -13.97 -4.26 12.28
CA TRP A 273 -13.81 -4.52 10.84
C TRP A 273 -13.07 -5.80 10.50
N ARG A 274 -12.51 -6.53 11.48
CA ARG A 274 -11.66 -7.70 11.18
C ARG A 274 -12.31 -8.66 10.18
N ASP A 275 -13.60 -8.93 10.30
CA ASP A 275 -14.30 -9.91 9.47
C ASP A 275 -14.36 -9.52 7.98
N ASP A 276 -14.31 -8.22 7.66
CA ASP A 276 -14.25 -7.72 6.28
C ASP A 276 -12.90 -7.97 5.58
N TRP A 277 -11.85 -8.34 6.33
CA TRP A 277 -10.48 -8.47 5.82
C TRP A 277 -9.90 -9.87 5.94
N ARG A 278 -10.72 -10.91 6.09
CA ARG A 278 -10.27 -12.31 6.21
C ARG A 278 -9.55 -12.87 4.97
N THR A 279 -9.49 -12.11 3.88
CA THR A 279 -8.76 -12.46 2.65
C THR A 279 -7.31 -11.94 2.60
N SER A 280 -6.85 -11.22 3.64
CA SER A 280 -5.48 -10.69 3.74
C SER A 280 -4.75 -11.18 4.99
N HIS A 281 -3.42 -11.04 4.99
CA HIS A 281 -2.63 -11.20 6.21
C HIS A 281 -2.89 -10.04 7.17
N TRP A 282 -2.84 -10.27 8.47
CA TRP A 282 -3.13 -9.24 9.48
C TRP A 282 -1.92 -8.89 10.33
N ILE A 283 -1.75 -7.59 10.57
CA ILE A 283 -0.98 -7.05 11.68
C ILE A 283 -1.95 -6.30 12.58
N ILE A 284 -2.10 -6.74 13.82
CA ILE A 284 -2.98 -6.11 14.81
C ILE A 284 -2.10 -5.47 15.87
N LEU A 285 -2.17 -4.14 15.95
CA LEU A 285 -1.38 -3.35 16.90
C LEU A 285 -2.32 -2.85 18.00
N LEU A 286 -2.11 -3.34 19.21
CA LEU A 286 -2.92 -3.01 20.38
C LEU A 286 -2.08 -2.26 21.41
N GLU A 287 -2.39 -0.98 21.65
CA GLU A 287 -1.75 -0.20 22.70
C GLU A 287 -2.38 -0.53 24.05
N ARG A 288 -1.58 -0.92 25.05
CA ARG A 288 -2.07 -1.47 26.32
C ARG A 288 -3.02 -0.54 27.10
N THR A 289 -2.96 0.76 26.84
CA THR A 289 -3.77 1.79 27.50
C THR A 289 -5.03 2.17 26.72
N GLU A 290 -5.25 1.59 25.55
CA GLU A 290 -6.37 1.97 24.69
C GLU A 290 -7.71 1.38 25.14
N PRO A 291 -8.84 2.06 24.83
CA PRO A 291 -10.16 1.48 25.04
C PRO A 291 -10.32 0.16 24.27
N HIS A 292 -10.98 -0.81 24.90
CA HIS A 292 -11.22 -2.15 24.33
C HIS A 292 -9.97 -3.02 24.12
N PHE A 293 -8.81 -2.65 24.69
CA PHE A 293 -7.60 -3.49 24.64
C PHE A 293 -7.88 -4.94 25.06
N LYS A 294 -8.51 -5.14 26.23
CA LYS A 294 -8.81 -6.48 26.77
C LYS A 294 -9.72 -7.29 25.85
N GLU A 295 -10.78 -6.67 25.36
CA GLU A 295 -11.74 -7.31 24.44
C GLU A 295 -11.05 -7.76 23.14
N ALA A 296 -10.16 -6.91 22.59
CA ALA A 296 -9.38 -7.27 21.41
C ALA A 296 -8.40 -8.43 21.68
N VAL A 297 -7.74 -8.45 22.84
CA VAL A 297 -6.86 -9.56 23.24
C VAL A 297 -7.65 -10.87 23.38
N GLU A 298 -8.80 -10.84 24.05
CA GLU A 298 -9.66 -12.03 24.21
C GLU A 298 -10.11 -12.60 22.86
N ILE A 299 -10.43 -11.75 21.88
CA ILE A 299 -10.76 -12.21 20.53
C ILE A 299 -9.55 -12.86 19.85
N ILE A 300 -8.37 -12.24 19.93
CA ILE A 300 -7.15 -12.80 19.34
C ILE A 300 -6.81 -14.15 19.98
N ASP A 301 -6.94 -14.28 21.30
CA ASP A 301 -6.70 -15.52 22.03
C ASP A 301 -7.70 -16.61 21.62
N ASN A 302 -8.98 -16.26 21.48
CA ASN A 302 -9.99 -17.17 20.98
C ASN A 302 -9.71 -17.64 19.55
N ASP A 303 -9.33 -16.72 18.65
CA ASP A 303 -8.96 -17.05 17.27
C ASP A 303 -7.71 -17.95 17.24
N TYR A 304 -6.71 -17.65 18.09
CA TYR A 304 -5.51 -18.48 18.25
C TYR A 304 -5.87 -19.89 18.72
N ILE A 305 -6.71 -20.05 19.75
CA ILE A 305 -7.14 -21.37 20.27
C ILE A 305 -7.88 -22.17 19.20
N ASN A 306 -8.74 -21.51 18.41
CA ASN A 306 -9.57 -22.15 17.39
C ASN A 306 -8.88 -22.35 16.04
N ARG A 307 -7.59 -22.01 15.91
CA ARG A 307 -6.87 -22.11 14.63
C ARG A 307 -6.90 -23.54 14.07
N HIS A 308 -7.21 -23.64 12.78
CA HIS A 308 -7.33 -24.93 12.11
C HIS A 308 -6.00 -25.47 11.56
N ASN A 309 -4.99 -24.61 11.43
CA ASN A 309 -3.68 -24.99 10.92
C ASN A 309 -2.62 -24.94 12.04
N TRP A 310 -1.90 -26.05 12.22
CA TRP A 310 -0.81 -26.21 13.17
C TRP A 310 0.56 -26.24 12.49
N GLU A 311 0.63 -25.89 11.20
CA GLU A 311 1.88 -25.74 10.48
C GLU A 311 2.83 -24.78 11.20
N GLU A 312 4.10 -25.17 11.25
CA GLU A 312 5.14 -24.38 11.89
C GLU A 312 5.41 -23.11 11.08
N ILE A 313 5.22 -21.96 11.74
CA ILE A 313 5.51 -20.66 11.14
C ILE A 313 7.00 -20.41 11.25
N GLN A 314 7.70 -20.42 10.11
CA GLN A 314 9.14 -20.26 10.07
C GLN A 314 9.58 -18.80 10.22
N ASN A 315 10.77 -18.62 10.80
CA ASN A 315 11.49 -17.34 10.88
C ASN A 315 10.71 -16.21 11.58
N ILE A 316 9.94 -16.53 12.61
CA ILE A 316 9.25 -15.53 13.43
C ILE A 316 10.27 -14.54 13.99
N ILE A 317 10.02 -13.25 13.81
CA ILE A 317 10.88 -12.19 14.34
C ILE A 317 10.67 -12.09 15.85
N PRO A 318 11.73 -12.17 16.68
CA PRO A 318 11.57 -12.09 18.13
C PRO A 318 11.05 -10.72 18.55
N ALA A 319 10.07 -10.71 19.46
CA ALA A 319 9.52 -9.48 20.01
C ALA A 319 10.54 -8.79 20.94
N PRO A 320 10.70 -7.46 20.86
CA PRO A 320 11.55 -6.71 21.77
C PRO A 320 10.91 -6.65 23.18
N SER A 321 11.72 -6.33 24.19
CA SER A 321 11.23 -6.15 25.56
C SER A 321 10.04 -5.20 25.63
N GLY A 322 9.00 -5.61 26.35
CA GLY A 322 7.76 -4.83 26.53
C GLY A 322 6.73 -5.01 25.42
N VAL A 323 7.03 -5.77 24.35
CA VAL A 323 6.07 -6.18 23.33
C VAL A 323 5.71 -7.64 23.55
N GLU A 324 4.41 -7.91 23.66
CA GLU A 324 3.88 -9.28 23.63
C GLU A 324 3.37 -9.56 22.23
N MET A 325 3.60 -10.79 21.77
CA MET A 325 3.33 -11.17 20.38
C MET A 325 2.70 -12.55 20.31
N VAL A 326 1.66 -12.66 19.49
CA VAL A 326 1.04 -13.91 19.10
C VAL A 326 0.97 -14.00 17.59
N VAL A 327 1.29 -15.17 17.05
CA VAL A 327 1.32 -15.42 15.61
C VAL A 327 0.63 -16.75 15.33
N TYR A 328 -0.26 -16.78 14.36
CA TYR A 328 -0.90 -18.00 13.90
C TYR A 328 -1.30 -17.91 12.43
N GLN A 329 -1.71 -19.05 11.88
CA GLN A 329 -2.30 -19.15 10.55
C GLN A 329 -3.75 -19.61 10.65
N GLU A 330 -4.59 -19.10 9.75
CA GLU A 330 -5.96 -19.57 9.57
C GLU A 330 -6.36 -19.53 8.09
N PHE A 331 -7.47 -20.17 7.74
CA PHE A 331 -7.96 -20.17 6.37
C PHE A 331 -8.48 -18.80 5.96
N CYS A 332 -8.18 -18.40 4.74
CA CYS A 332 -8.86 -17.27 4.10
C CYS A 332 -10.35 -17.63 3.93
N GLN A 333 -11.24 -16.73 4.33
CA GLN A 333 -12.70 -16.88 4.18
C GLN A 333 -13.24 -15.97 3.09
#